data_AF-A0A1F6LPZ4-F1
#
_entry.id   AF-A0A1F6LPZ4-F1
#
_cell.length_a   1.000
_cell.length_b   1.000
_cell.length_c   1.000
_cell.angle_alpha   90.00
_cell.angle_beta   90.00
_cell.angle_gamma   90.00
#
_symmetry.space_group_name_H-M   'P 1'
#
loop_
_entity.id
_entity.type
_entity.pdbx_description
1 polymer ?
#
loop_
_entity_poly.entity_id
_entity_poly.type
_entity_poly.pdbx_seq_one_letter_code
_entity_poly.pdbx_strand_id
1 'polypeptide(L)'
;MSGGIWIPETPPIPLPIWPAFLLVIGLVTLAVHFMLIQSTLASVLVAGLSRDHAQVVLARAPILVAFLINFGIPPLLVVQALYGSFFYSGSILIAGPWLAVVFLLMGSYALVYFARYTSRLDYSRWASLLSAAGILTIAFIYSNVMSWMIHPGAWGEAYQSAGSHWYPRTAEATLRWAWILGPALCWMGYFWPARFRPLFFTGLIVSGVAFAGLLSVAQYPLTGGQKLYQWAALGILAVVGVAGVDAGGKLRCQVMPIVALALDAASKVLTRHWIRESQIRDLHNIWTLPVQIQPSVVAVTIGSLVLFVGLGLWMWNVVRKEGVAL
;
A
#
# COMPACT_ATOMS: atom_id res chain seq x y z
N MET A 1 -20.35 21.19 29.57
CA MET A 1 -19.51 20.01 29.29
C MET A 1 -18.46 20.45 28.28
N SER A 2 -17.23 20.71 28.71
CA SER A 2 -16.16 21.12 27.81
C SER A 2 -15.90 20.01 26.78
N GLY A 3 -16.11 20.31 25.50
CA GLY A 3 -16.05 19.37 24.38
C GLY A 3 -14.64 18.85 24.13
N GLY A 4 -14.21 17.88 24.92
CA GLY A 4 -13.00 17.10 24.67
C GLY A 4 -13.22 16.09 23.55
N ILE A 5 -12.21 15.90 22.70
CA ILE A 5 -12.17 14.82 21.71
C ILE A 5 -12.11 13.50 22.48
N TRP A 6 -13.12 12.63 22.30
CA TRP A 6 -13.16 11.32 22.93
C TRP A 6 -12.22 10.35 22.20
N ILE A 7 -11.14 9.95 22.86
CA ILE A 7 -10.22 8.91 22.39
C ILE A 7 -10.35 7.71 23.32
N PRO A 8 -10.61 6.50 22.79
CA PRO A 8 -10.64 5.30 23.62
C PRO A 8 -9.30 5.09 24.34
N GLU A 9 -9.35 5.08 25.67
CA GLU A 9 -8.20 4.76 26.51
C GLU A 9 -7.71 3.34 26.20
N THR A 10 -6.40 3.16 26.20
CA THR A 10 -5.78 1.83 26.02
C THR A 10 -4.90 1.49 27.22
N PRO A 11 -5.02 0.27 27.77
CA PRO A 11 -4.05 -0.21 28.75
C PRO A 11 -2.66 -0.29 28.12
N PRO A 12 -1.59 -0.43 28.92
CA PRO A 12 -0.23 -0.57 28.39
C PRO A 12 -0.17 -1.64 27.30
N ILE A 13 0.33 -1.28 26.13
CA ILE A 13 0.24 -2.11 24.94
C ILE A 13 1.34 -3.18 25.02
N PRO A 14 1.00 -4.48 24.98
CA PRO A 14 2.01 -5.52 24.89
C PRO A 14 2.64 -5.49 23.50
N LEU A 15 3.92 -5.16 23.42
CA LEU A 15 4.66 -5.10 22.16
C LEU A 15 5.79 -6.12 22.14
N PRO A 16 6.01 -6.82 21.02
CA PRO A 16 7.11 -7.79 20.93
C PRO A 16 8.49 -7.12 21.02
N ILE A 17 8.59 -5.88 20.55
CA ILE A 17 9.83 -5.11 20.47
C ILE A 17 9.52 -3.61 20.53
N TRP A 18 10.55 -2.78 20.66
CA TRP A 18 10.45 -1.33 20.77
C TRP A 18 9.64 -0.67 19.64
N PRO A 19 8.79 0.34 19.94
CA PRO A 19 7.96 1.05 18.96
C PRO A 19 8.73 1.58 17.76
N ALA A 20 9.94 2.10 17.98
CA ALA A 20 10.80 2.64 16.93
C ALA A 20 11.14 1.58 15.85
N PHE A 21 11.44 0.36 16.29
CA PHE A 21 11.78 -0.74 15.40
C PHE A 21 10.55 -1.21 14.61
N LEU A 22 9.40 -1.33 15.28
CA LEU A 22 8.13 -1.64 14.62
C LEU A 22 7.76 -0.58 13.58
N LEU A 23 7.97 0.70 13.89
CA LEU A 23 7.74 1.78 12.95
C LEU A 23 8.61 1.61 11.70
N VAL A 24 9.93 1.42 11.86
CA VAL A 24 10.85 1.26 10.72
C VAL A 24 10.46 0.08 9.85
N ILE A 25 10.19 -1.09 10.44
CA ILE A 25 9.72 -2.26 9.70
C ILE A 25 8.39 -1.97 8.99
N GLY A 26 7.46 -1.31 9.67
CA GLY A 26 6.17 -0.92 9.09
C GLY A 26 6.33 0.01 7.89
N LEU A 27 7.26 0.98 7.94
CA LEU A 27 7.53 1.88 6.82
C LEU A 27 8.18 1.12 5.64
N VAL A 28 9.18 0.28 5.90
CA VAL A 28 9.87 -0.48 4.85
C VAL A 28 8.91 -1.45 4.17
N THR A 29 8.16 -2.23 4.95
CA THR A 29 7.17 -3.19 4.41
C THR A 29 6.04 -2.49 3.68
N LEU A 30 5.58 -1.33 4.16
CA LEU A 30 4.58 -0.52 3.44
C LEU A 30 5.11 0.00 2.10
N ALA A 31 6.38 0.40 2.03
CA ALA A 31 6.98 0.85 0.77
C ALA A 31 7.01 -0.30 -0.26
N VAL A 32 7.46 -1.49 0.16
CA VAL A 32 7.42 -2.70 -0.69
C VAL A 32 5.99 -3.04 -1.10
N HIS A 33 5.04 -2.98 -0.15
CA HIS A 33 3.63 -3.22 -0.44
C HIS A 33 3.08 -2.23 -1.49
N PHE A 34 3.39 -0.93 -1.40
CA PHE A 34 2.98 0.05 -2.41
C PHE A 34 3.61 -0.19 -3.78
N MET A 35 4.87 -0.65 -3.85
CA MET A 35 5.45 -1.08 -5.13
C MET A 35 4.63 -2.24 -5.72
N LEU A 36 4.29 -3.24 -4.89
CA LEU A 36 3.52 -4.41 -5.32
C LEU A 36 2.08 -4.06 -5.74
N ILE A 37 1.40 -3.15 -5.04
CA ILE A 37 0.07 -2.63 -5.44
C ILE A 37 0.17 -2.00 -6.82
N GLN A 38 1.11 -1.08 -7.01
CA GLN A 38 1.26 -0.35 -8.27
C GLN A 38 1.61 -1.29 -9.42
N SER A 39 2.52 -2.24 -9.19
CA SER A 39 2.89 -3.25 -10.18
C SER A 39 1.76 -4.20 -10.53
N THR A 40 0.97 -4.64 -9.54
CA THR A 40 -0.18 -5.51 -9.73
C THR A 40 -1.28 -4.78 -10.50
N LEU A 41 -1.65 -3.58 -10.05
CA LEU A 41 -2.68 -2.75 -10.68
C LEU A 41 -2.33 -2.47 -12.14
N ALA A 42 -1.09 -2.07 -12.40
CA ALA A 42 -0.60 -1.88 -13.76
C ALA A 42 -0.69 -3.15 -14.61
N SER A 43 -0.33 -4.32 -14.05
CA SER A 43 -0.39 -5.59 -14.78
C SER A 43 -1.81 -5.96 -15.19
N VAL A 44 -2.78 -5.82 -14.29
CA VAL A 44 -4.19 -6.14 -14.60
C VAL A 44 -4.82 -5.09 -15.52
N LEU A 45 -4.42 -3.81 -15.42
CA LEU A 45 -4.86 -2.77 -16.36
C LEU A 45 -4.29 -3.02 -17.76
N VAL A 46 -2.99 -3.35 -17.88
CA VAL A 46 -2.39 -3.70 -19.17
C VAL A 46 -3.07 -4.93 -19.77
N ALA A 47 -3.35 -5.97 -18.98
CA ALA A 47 -4.07 -7.15 -19.46
C ALA A 47 -5.51 -6.85 -19.91
N GLY A 48 -6.19 -5.90 -19.26
CA GLY A 48 -7.53 -5.47 -19.62
C GLY A 48 -7.60 -4.51 -20.83
N LEU A 49 -6.50 -3.84 -21.16
CA LEU A 49 -6.45 -2.80 -22.20
C LEU A 49 -5.61 -3.21 -23.42
N SER A 50 -4.74 -4.20 -23.30
CA SER A 50 -3.81 -4.66 -24.35
C SER A 50 -3.93 -6.15 -24.58
N ARG A 51 -4.30 -6.59 -25.79
CA ARG A 51 -4.26 -8.01 -26.15
C ARG A 51 -2.83 -8.52 -26.30
N ASP A 52 -1.95 -7.71 -26.87
CA ASP A 52 -0.57 -8.11 -27.22
C ASP A 52 0.29 -8.38 -25.97
N HIS A 53 0.06 -7.63 -24.89
CA HIS A 53 0.87 -7.72 -23.67
C HIS A 53 0.19 -8.50 -22.53
N ALA A 54 -1.09 -8.85 -22.66
CA ALA A 54 -1.87 -9.50 -21.60
C ALA A 54 -1.19 -10.76 -21.05
N GLN A 55 -0.74 -11.65 -21.93
CA GLN A 55 -0.12 -12.91 -21.51
C GLN A 55 1.22 -12.71 -20.77
N VAL A 56 1.98 -11.67 -21.15
CA VAL A 56 3.28 -11.36 -20.54
C VAL A 56 3.12 -10.85 -19.10
N VAL A 57 2.12 -9.99 -18.87
CA VAL A 57 1.86 -9.42 -17.53
C VAL A 57 1.11 -10.42 -16.64
N LEU A 58 0.15 -11.16 -17.19
CA LEU A 58 -0.61 -12.17 -16.44
C LEU A 58 0.26 -13.35 -16.00
N ALA A 59 1.34 -13.66 -16.72
CA ALA A 59 2.30 -14.68 -16.27
C ALA A 59 2.93 -14.37 -14.91
N ARG A 60 3.00 -13.08 -14.51
CA ARG A 60 3.59 -12.64 -13.24
C ARG A 60 2.56 -12.14 -12.24
N ALA A 61 1.38 -11.72 -12.69
CA ALA A 61 0.36 -11.13 -11.84
C ALA A 61 -0.05 -12.00 -10.62
N PRO A 62 -0.24 -13.33 -10.73
CA PRO A 62 -0.50 -14.19 -9.58
C PRO A 62 0.57 -14.11 -8.48
N ILE A 63 1.85 -14.12 -8.88
CA ILE A 63 2.99 -14.03 -7.98
C ILE A 63 3.04 -12.65 -7.32
N LEU A 64 2.81 -11.59 -8.09
CA LEU A 64 2.73 -10.23 -7.56
C LEU A 64 1.62 -10.09 -6.51
N VAL A 65 0.44 -10.66 -6.75
CA VAL A 65 -0.66 -10.62 -5.76
C VAL A 65 -0.31 -11.42 -4.50
N ALA A 66 0.33 -12.58 -4.63
CA ALA A 66 0.76 -13.36 -3.46
C ALA A 66 1.72 -12.57 -2.57
N PHE A 67 2.73 -11.91 -3.17
CA PHE A 67 3.62 -11.02 -2.43
C PHE A 67 2.88 -9.79 -1.90
N LEU A 68 1.99 -9.18 -2.68
CA LEU A 68 1.20 -8.02 -2.27
C LEU A 68 0.44 -8.30 -0.99
N ILE A 69 -0.24 -9.45 -0.91
CA ILE A 69 -1.00 -9.88 0.28
C ILE A 69 -0.04 -10.05 1.47
N ASN A 70 1.05 -10.79 1.29
CA ASN A 70 2.01 -11.06 2.37
C ASN A 70 2.68 -9.79 2.90
N PHE A 71 3.05 -8.86 2.03
CA PHE A 71 3.63 -7.57 2.43
C PHE A 71 2.60 -6.55 2.91
N GLY A 72 1.30 -6.78 2.70
CA GLY A 72 0.23 -5.96 3.24
C GLY A 72 -0.06 -6.22 4.72
N ILE A 73 0.22 -7.44 5.19
CA ILE A 73 -0.02 -7.85 6.59
C ILE A 73 0.87 -7.09 7.58
N PRO A 74 2.22 -7.05 7.44
CA PRO A 74 3.07 -6.35 8.40
C PRO A 74 2.71 -4.87 8.63
N PRO A 75 2.51 -4.01 7.61
CA PRO A 75 2.18 -2.61 7.85
C PRO A 75 0.79 -2.44 8.48
N LEU A 76 -0.15 -3.35 8.19
CA LEU A 76 -1.46 -3.37 8.84
C LEU A 76 -1.34 -3.70 10.34
N LEU A 77 -0.56 -4.72 10.69
CA LEU A 77 -0.32 -5.08 12.09
C LEU A 77 0.44 -3.99 12.84
N VAL A 78 1.43 -3.36 12.21
CA VAL A 78 2.17 -2.25 12.84
C VAL A 78 1.27 -1.05 13.10
N VAL A 79 0.36 -0.68 12.18
CA VAL A 79 -0.56 0.44 12.43
C VAL A 79 -1.57 0.09 13.53
N GLN A 80 -2.03 -1.16 13.59
CA GLN A 80 -2.91 -1.63 14.66
C GLN A 80 -2.21 -1.64 16.03
N ALA A 81 -0.94 -2.05 16.08
CA ALA A 81 -0.17 -2.09 17.32
C ALA A 81 0.19 -0.69 17.84
N LEU A 82 0.60 0.22 16.95
CA LEU A 82 1.09 1.54 17.35
C LEU A 82 -0.01 2.62 17.41
N TYR A 83 -1.12 2.43 16.69
CA TYR A 83 -2.20 3.42 16.54
C TYR A 83 -3.58 2.77 16.68
N GLY A 84 -3.69 1.70 17.46
CA GLY A 84 -4.91 0.89 17.61
C GLY A 84 -6.17 1.72 17.86
N SER A 85 -6.18 2.57 18.90
CA SER A 85 -7.35 3.41 19.22
C SER A 85 -7.82 4.24 18.02
N PHE A 86 -6.90 4.78 17.22
CA PHE A 86 -7.24 5.62 16.07
C PHE A 86 -7.66 4.81 14.86
N PHE A 87 -6.92 3.75 14.57
CA PHE A 87 -7.18 2.90 13.41
C PHE A 87 -8.50 2.14 13.57
N TYR A 88 -8.75 1.55 14.75
CA TYR A 88 -9.99 0.84 15.02
C TYR A 88 -11.19 1.77 15.01
N SER A 89 -11.11 2.93 15.67
CA SER A 89 -12.19 3.94 15.62
C SER A 89 -12.52 4.32 14.18
N GLY A 90 -11.52 4.67 13.36
CA GLY A 90 -11.76 5.00 11.95
C GLY A 90 -12.30 3.84 11.11
N SER A 91 -11.89 2.60 11.40
CA SER A 91 -12.37 1.42 10.66
C SER A 91 -13.83 1.07 11.00
N ILE A 92 -14.26 1.27 12.25
CA ILE A 92 -15.64 0.98 12.69
C ILE A 92 -16.63 1.93 12.00
N LEU A 93 -16.25 3.20 11.77
CA LEU A 93 -17.09 4.18 11.06
C LEU A 93 -17.46 3.73 9.63
N ILE A 94 -16.65 2.87 9.02
CA ILE A 94 -16.94 2.22 7.73
C ILE A 94 -16.90 0.69 7.82
N ALA A 95 -17.42 0.12 8.92
CA ALA A 95 -17.30 -1.31 9.22
C ALA A 95 -17.76 -2.23 8.07
N GLY A 96 -18.86 -1.90 7.39
CA GLY A 96 -19.36 -2.69 6.25
C GLY A 96 -18.35 -2.77 5.10
N PRO A 97 -17.99 -1.64 4.46
CA PRO A 97 -16.93 -1.60 3.45
C PRO A 97 -15.59 -2.16 3.95
N TRP A 98 -15.23 -1.92 5.21
CA TRP A 98 -14.00 -2.46 5.81
C TRP A 98 -13.98 -3.99 5.84
N LEU A 99 -15.07 -4.63 6.28
CA LEU A 99 -15.21 -6.09 6.25
C LEU A 99 -15.23 -6.64 4.82
N ALA A 100 -15.79 -5.89 3.87
CA ALA A 100 -15.82 -6.27 2.46
C ALA A 100 -14.42 -6.38 1.83
N VAL A 101 -13.39 -5.75 2.40
CA VAL A 101 -12.00 -5.81 1.90
C VAL A 101 -11.51 -7.25 1.72
N VAL A 102 -11.83 -8.15 2.66
CA VAL A 102 -11.38 -9.56 2.57
C VAL A 102 -12.01 -10.25 1.37
N PHE A 103 -13.32 -10.08 1.16
CA PHE A 103 -14.03 -10.67 0.03
C PHE A 103 -13.61 -10.06 -1.31
N LEU A 104 -13.39 -8.73 -1.35
CA LEU A 104 -12.86 -8.04 -2.51
C LEU A 104 -11.46 -8.55 -2.86
N LEU A 105 -10.60 -8.75 -1.86
CA LEU A 105 -9.25 -9.26 -2.06
C LEU A 105 -9.26 -10.69 -2.62
N MET A 106 -10.07 -11.56 -2.04
CA MET A 106 -10.26 -12.93 -2.54
C MET A 106 -10.80 -12.94 -3.97
N GLY A 107 -11.81 -12.11 -4.25
CA GLY A 107 -12.41 -11.97 -5.58
C GLY A 107 -11.42 -11.45 -6.63
N SER A 108 -10.70 -10.37 -6.32
CA SER A 108 -9.64 -9.85 -7.20
C SER A 108 -8.56 -10.89 -7.45
N TYR A 109 -8.11 -11.62 -6.43
CA TYR A 109 -7.10 -12.66 -6.59
C TYR A 109 -7.59 -13.81 -7.49
N ALA A 110 -8.81 -14.29 -7.27
CA ALA A 110 -9.44 -15.31 -8.09
C ALA A 110 -9.58 -14.86 -9.56
N LEU A 111 -9.96 -13.60 -9.79
CA LEU A 111 -10.06 -13.01 -11.12
C LEU A 111 -8.71 -12.91 -11.84
N VAL A 112 -7.63 -12.59 -11.13
CA VAL A 112 -6.27 -12.61 -11.71
C VAL A 112 -5.89 -14.03 -12.16
N TYR A 113 -6.17 -15.03 -11.33
CA TYR A 113 -5.93 -16.43 -11.69
C TYR A 113 -6.78 -16.86 -12.88
N PHE A 114 -8.07 -16.55 -12.85
CA PHE A 114 -8.98 -16.86 -13.95
C PHE A 114 -8.53 -16.20 -15.26
N ALA A 115 -8.13 -14.92 -15.21
CA ALA A 115 -7.63 -14.20 -16.37
C ALA A 115 -6.36 -14.85 -16.94
N ARG A 116 -5.46 -15.35 -16.09
CA ARG A 116 -4.25 -16.04 -16.51
C ARG A 116 -4.53 -17.35 -17.25
N TYR A 117 -5.47 -18.16 -16.77
CA TYR A 117 -5.65 -19.53 -17.27
C TYR A 117 -6.79 -19.71 -18.27
N THR A 118 -7.66 -18.72 -18.44
CA THR A 118 -8.73 -18.80 -19.44
C THR A 118 -8.17 -18.75 -20.87
N SER A 119 -8.69 -19.61 -21.74
CA SER A 119 -8.36 -19.62 -23.18
C SER A 119 -9.11 -18.54 -23.97
N ARG A 120 -10.17 -17.96 -23.39
CA ARG A 120 -10.99 -16.92 -24.03
C ARG A 120 -10.43 -15.53 -23.71
N LEU A 121 -9.86 -14.86 -24.72
CA LEU A 121 -9.25 -13.54 -24.58
C LEU A 121 -10.20 -12.47 -24.00
N ASP A 122 -11.47 -12.47 -24.40
CA ASP A 122 -12.44 -11.50 -23.88
C ASP A 122 -12.76 -11.73 -22.39
N TYR A 123 -12.77 -12.99 -21.95
CA TYR A 123 -12.96 -13.31 -20.53
C TYR A 123 -11.74 -12.92 -19.70
N SER A 124 -10.53 -13.15 -20.23
CA SER A 124 -9.28 -12.67 -19.61
C SER A 124 -9.29 -11.16 -19.45
N ARG A 125 -9.72 -10.44 -20.49
CA ARG A 125 -9.83 -8.98 -20.49
C ARG A 125 -10.75 -8.49 -19.37
N TRP A 126 -12.00 -8.96 -19.36
CA TRP A 126 -12.98 -8.52 -18.38
C TRP A 126 -12.63 -8.92 -16.95
N ALA A 127 -12.09 -10.12 -16.75
CA ALA A 127 -11.61 -10.54 -15.43
C ALA A 127 -10.47 -9.65 -14.93
N SER A 128 -9.54 -9.26 -15.82
CA SER A 128 -8.46 -8.33 -15.47
C SER A 128 -8.99 -6.94 -15.09
N LEU A 129 -9.94 -6.39 -15.85
CA LEU A 129 -10.56 -5.10 -15.54
C LEU A 129 -11.38 -5.13 -14.24
N LEU A 130 -12.12 -6.22 -14.00
CA LEU A 130 -12.89 -6.39 -12.77
C LEU A 130 -11.97 -6.56 -11.55
N SER A 131 -10.85 -7.28 -11.72
CA SER A 131 -9.81 -7.33 -10.68
C SER A 131 -9.22 -5.95 -10.40
N ALA A 132 -8.94 -5.17 -11.44
CA ALA A 132 -8.44 -3.80 -11.30
C ALA A 132 -9.43 -2.94 -10.51
N ALA A 133 -10.72 -3.00 -10.84
CA ALA A 133 -11.78 -2.31 -10.10
C ALA A 133 -11.80 -2.72 -8.62
N GLY A 134 -11.70 -4.02 -8.31
CA GLY A 134 -11.62 -4.49 -6.92
C GLY A 134 -10.41 -3.93 -6.16
N ILE A 135 -9.21 -3.91 -6.77
CA ILE A 135 -8.00 -3.32 -6.17
C ILE A 135 -8.17 -1.82 -5.92
N LEU A 136 -8.73 -1.08 -6.89
CA LEU A 136 -9.02 0.34 -6.75
C LEU A 136 -10.01 0.62 -5.62
N THR A 137 -11.06 -0.20 -5.48
CA THR A 137 -12.05 -0.10 -4.39
C THR A 137 -11.42 -0.39 -3.03
N ILE A 138 -10.59 -1.43 -2.91
CA ILE A 138 -9.85 -1.71 -1.66
C ILE A 138 -9.00 -0.50 -1.27
N ALA A 139 -8.23 0.06 -2.20
CA ALA A 139 -7.40 1.23 -1.93
C ALA A 139 -8.23 2.46 -1.50
N PHE A 140 -9.44 2.62 -2.04
CA PHE A 140 -10.35 3.70 -1.66
C PHE A 140 -10.90 3.51 -0.23
N ILE A 141 -11.28 2.27 0.13
CA ILE A 141 -11.69 1.92 1.50
C ILE A 141 -10.57 2.23 2.49
N TYR A 142 -9.34 1.80 2.20
CA TYR A 142 -8.18 2.11 3.04
C TYR A 142 -7.92 3.62 3.15
N SER A 143 -8.05 4.36 2.05
CA SER A 143 -7.86 5.83 2.07
C SER A 143 -8.89 6.50 2.98
N ASN A 144 -10.14 6.01 3.01
CA ASN A 144 -11.17 6.49 3.92
C ASN A 144 -10.86 6.15 5.39
N VAL A 145 -10.48 4.90 5.71
CA VAL A 145 -10.07 4.54 7.09
C VAL A 145 -8.94 5.44 7.56
N MET A 146 -7.94 5.69 6.70
CA MET A 146 -6.80 6.51 7.06
C MET A 146 -7.13 7.99 7.21
N SER A 147 -8.12 8.50 6.50
CA SER A 147 -8.64 9.85 6.71
C SER A 147 -9.43 9.94 8.02
N TRP A 148 -10.29 8.99 8.31
CA TRP A 148 -10.95 8.93 9.63
C TRP A 148 -9.94 8.85 10.78
N MET A 149 -8.91 8.01 10.64
CA MET A 149 -7.88 7.80 11.67
C MET A 149 -7.15 9.10 12.05
N ILE A 150 -6.90 10.01 11.11
CA ILE A 150 -6.14 11.24 11.38
C ILE A 150 -7.03 12.44 11.77
N HIS A 151 -8.35 12.30 11.74
CA HIS A 151 -9.31 13.36 12.09
C HIS A 151 -10.22 12.93 13.26
N PRO A 152 -9.68 12.69 14.46
CA PRO A 152 -10.45 12.21 15.60
C PRO A 152 -11.55 13.16 16.08
N GLY A 153 -11.42 14.46 15.81
CA GLY A 153 -12.45 15.44 16.13
C GLY A 153 -13.78 15.21 15.40
N ALA A 154 -13.79 14.50 14.27
CA ALA A 154 -14.99 14.21 13.50
C ALA A 154 -15.71 12.92 13.93
N TRP A 155 -15.13 12.12 14.85
CA TRP A 155 -15.70 10.82 15.23
C TRP A 155 -17.02 10.95 15.98
N GLY A 156 -17.12 11.91 16.92
CA GLY A 156 -18.28 12.05 17.79
C GLY A 156 -19.58 12.25 17.02
N GLU A 157 -19.58 13.14 16.04
CA GLU A 157 -20.72 13.38 15.15
C GLU A 157 -21.05 12.14 14.30
N ALA A 158 -20.02 11.47 13.77
CA ALA A 158 -20.19 10.30 12.92
C ALA A 158 -20.72 9.06 13.66
N TYR A 159 -20.40 8.90 14.95
CA TYR A 159 -20.93 7.80 15.76
C TYR A 159 -22.37 8.00 16.21
N GLN A 160 -22.87 9.24 16.22
CA GLN A 160 -24.26 9.54 16.59
C GLN A 160 -25.25 9.23 15.46
N SER A 161 -24.79 9.13 14.22
CA SER A 161 -25.62 8.75 13.08
C SER A 161 -25.55 7.24 12.84
N ALA A 162 -26.71 6.61 12.59
CA ALA A 162 -26.75 5.19 12.24
C ALA A 162 -26.17 4.95 10.83
N GLY A 163 -25.40 3.87 10.66
CA GLY A 163 -24.92 3.40 9.35
C GLY A 163 -23.41 3.46 9.15
N SER A 164 -22.97 3.16 7.92
CA SER A 164 -21.57 3.24 7.50
C SER A 164 -21.31 4.59 6.83
N HIS A 165 -20.36 5.36 7.36
CA HIS A 165 -20.12 6.74 6.96
C HIS A 165 -18.80 6.88 6.23
N TRP A 166 -18.86 7.06 4.91
CA TRP A 166 -17.68 7.52 4.17
C TRP A 166 -17.17 8.81 4.79
N TYR A 167 -15.84 9.02 4.72
CA TYR A 167 -15.25 10.20 5.32
C TYR A 167 -15.85 11.48 4.69
N PRO A 168 -16.42 12.42 5.48
CA PRO A 168 -17.21 13.53 4.96
C PRO A 168 -16.44 14.42 3.98
N ARG A 169 -15.14 14.61 4.20
CA ARG A 169 -14.25 15.29 3.24
C ARG A 169 -13.75 14.28 2.20
N THR A 170 -14.68 13.77 1.39
CA THR A 170 -14.42 12.78 0.34
C THR A 170 -13.35 13.21 -0.66
N ALA A 171 -13.21 14.52 -0.90
CA ALA A 171 -12.13 15.08 -1.70
C ALA A 171 -10.74 14.72 -1.15
N GLU A 172 -10.52 14.84 0.16
CA GLU A 172 -9.25 14.47 0.79
C GLU A 172 -8.96 12.97 0.63
N ALA A 173 -9.94 12.11 0.88
CA ALA A 173 -9.79 10.66 0.71
C ALA A 173 -9.49 10.28 -0.75
N THR A 174 -10.17 10.94 -1.71
CA THR A 174 -9.99 10.70 -3.15
C THR A 174 -8.63 11.20 -3.63
N LEU A 175 -8.16 12.34 -3.15
CA LEU A 175 -6.85 12.87 -3.49
C LEU A 175 -5.73 12.01 -2.87
N ARG A 176 -5.91 11.46 -1.66
CA ARG A 176 -4.98 10.47 -1.08
C ARG A 176 -4.91 9.20 -1.93
N TRP A 177 -6.06 8.70 -2.34
CA TRP A 177 -6.18 7.54 -3.21
C TRP A 177 -5.47 7.77 -4.56
N ALA A 178 -5.74 8.91 -5.22
CA ALA A 178 -5.12 9.27 -6.49
C ALA A 178 -3.60 9.51 -6.35
N TRP A 179 -3.17 10.14 -5.26
CA TRP A 179 -1.76 10.37 -4.98
C TRP A 179 -0.99 9.04 -4.89
N ILE A 180 -1.52 8.05 -4.16
CA ILE A 180 -0.90 6.74 -3.95
C ILE A 180 -0.90 5.90 -5.23
N LEU A 181 -2.01 5.91 -5.99
CA LEU A 181 -2.17 5.01 -7.14
C LEU A 181 -1.72 5.59 -8.48
N GLY A 182 -1.58 6.91 -8.59
CA GLY A 182 -1.12 7.59 -9.80
C GLY A 182 0.10 6.95 -10.47
N PRO A 183 1.16 6.57 -9.73
CA PRO A 183 2.35 5.97 -10.32
C PRO A 183 2.18 4.50 -10.75
N ALA A 184 1.03 3.86 -10.53
CA ALA A 184 0.70 2.62 -11.25
C ALA A 184 0.73 2.83 -12.78
N LEU A 185 0.31 4.01 -13.27
CA LEU A 185 0.43 4.37 -14.68
C LEU A 185 1.89 4.48 -15.16
N CYS A 186 2.80 4.86 -14.26
CA CYS A 186 4.24 4.85 -14.54
C CYS A 186 4.74 3.43 -14.81
N TRP A 187 4.29 2.47 -14.00
CA TRP A 187 4.63 1.07 -14.18
C TRP A 187 3.99 0.45 -15.44
N MET A 188 2.80 0.91 -15.85
CA MET A 188 2.23 0.50 -17.13
C MET A 188 3.11 0.94 -18.32
N GLY A 189 3.66 2.17 -18.25
CA GLY A 189 4.56 2.71 -19.27
C GLY A 189 5.80 1.85 -19.52
N TYR A 190 6.29 1.14 -18.50
CA TYR A 190 7.43 0.22 -18.62
C TYR A 190 7.15 -0.96 -19.56
N PHE A 191 5.94 -1.52 -19.55
CA PHE A 191 5.58 -2.63 -20.43
C PHE A 191 5.30 -2.22 -21.88
N TRP A 192 5.19 -0.91 -22.15
CA TRP A 192 4.88 -0.40 -23.49
C TRP A 192 5.84 0.73 -23.95
N PRO A 193 7.13 0.41 -24.16
CA PRO A 193 8.18 1.42 -24.29
C PRO A 193 8.09 2.34 -25.52
N ALA A 194 7.51 1.90 -26.65
CA ALA A 194 7.53 2.68 -27.90
C ALA A 194 6.31 3.58 -28.14
N ARG A 195 5.11 3.24 -27.62
CA ARG A 195 3.85 3.95 -27.92
C ARG A 195 3.27 4.73 -26.74
N PHE A 196 3.78 4.55 -25.52
CA PHE A 196 3.19 5.13 -24.31
C PHE A 196 4.19 5.75 -23.31
N ARG A 197 5.34 6.26 -23.78
CA ARG A 197 6.14 7.26 -23.04
C ARG A 197 5.32 8.33 -22.30
N PRO A 198 4.22 8.89 -22.86
CA PRO A 198 3.37 9.84 -22.14
C PRO A 198 2.69 9.27 -20.88
N LEU A 199 2.35 7.97 -20.82
CA LEU A 199 1.69 7.37 -19.64
C LEU A 199 2.58 7.39 -18.40
N PHE A 200 3.91 7.32 -18.60
CA PHE A 200 4.86 7.50 -17.51
C PHE A 200 4.73 8.89 -16.87
N PHE A 201 4.75 9.93 -17.70
CA PHE A 201 4.54 11.30 -17.21
C PHE A 201 3.12 11.51 -16.67
N THR A 202 2.11 10.87 -17.24
CA THR A 202 0.73 10.94 -16.73
C THR A 202 0.65 10.47 -15.28
N GLY A 203 1.30 9.36 -14.92
CA GLY A 203 1.27 8.86 -13.55
C GLY A 203 1.93 9.81 -12.54
N LEU A 204 3.06 10.41 -12.92
CA LEU A 204 3.73 11.43 -12.09
C LEU A 204 2.90 12.71 -11.98
N ILE A 205 2.27 13.16 -13.07
CA ILE A 205 1.37 14.31 -13.08
C ILE A 205 0.16 14.04 -12.19
N VAL A 206 -0.48 12.88 -12.30
CA VAL A 206 -1.62 12.50 -11.44
C VAL A 206 -1.20 12.51 -9.98
N SER A 207 -0.05 11.92 -9.64
CA SER A 207 0.45 11.90 -8.26
C SER A 207 0.78 13.32 -7.76
N GLY A 208 1.43 14.15 -8.58
CA GLY A 208 1.77 15.53 -8.24
C GLY A 208 0.55 16.44 -8.08
N VAL A 209 -0.41 16.38 -9.01
CA VAL A 209 -1.66 17.15 -8.93
C VAL A 209 -2.48 16.71 -7.72
N ALA A 210 -2.57 15.41 -7.46
CA ALA A 210 -3.26 14.90 -6.29
C ALA A 210 -2.59 15.38 -4.99
N PHE A 211 -1.26 15.41 -4.93
CA PHE A 211 -0.55 15.93 -3.77
C PHE A 211 -0.73 17.46 -3.59
N ALA A 212 -0.67 18.25 -4.67
CA ALA A 212 -1.00 19.67 -4.62
C ALA A 212 -2.43 19.90 -4.11
N GLY A 213 -3.38 19.12 -4.61
CA GLY A 213 -4.77 19.14 -4.15
C GLY A 213 -4.89 18.78 -2.67
N LEU A 214 -4.10 17.84 -2.16
CA LEU A 214 -4.10 17.53 -0.72
C LEU A 214 -3.61 18.71 0.12
N LEU A 215 -2.56 19.39 -0.33
CA LEU A 215 -2.05 20.56 0.38
C LEU A 215 -3.06 21.71 0.38
N SER A 216 -3.87 21.86 -0.67
CA SER A 216 -4.89 22.91 -0.73
C SER A 216 -6.16 22.55 0.07
N VAL A 217 -6.64 21.31 -0.02
CA VAL A 217 -7.92 20.89 0.57
C VAL A 217 -7.80 20.49 2.03
N ALA A 218 -6.73 19.77 2.40
CA ALA A 218 -6.59 19.22 3.75
C ALA A 218 -5.73 20.09 4.67
N GLN A 219 -5.00 21.07 4.11
CA GLN A 219 -4.18 22.04 4.85
C GLN A 219 -3.27 21.41 5.91
N TYR A 220 -2.69 20.25 5.60
CA TYR A 220 -1.81 19.56 6.54
C TYR A 220 -0.66 20.48 6.99
N PRO A 221 -0.35 20.54 8.31
CA PRO A 221 0.68 21.42 8.87
C PRO A 221 2.09 20.86 8.64
N LEU A 222 2.39 20.49 7.39
CA LEU A 222 3.71 20.07 6.96
C LEU A 222 4.65 21.29 6.94
N THR A 223 5.87 21.08 7.42
CA THR A 223 6.94 22.08 7.34
C THR A 223 7.31 22.38 5.89
N GLY A 224 7.92 23.54 5.63
CA GLY A 224 8.41 23.89 4.29
C GLY A 224 9.37 22.84 3.71
N GLY A 225 10.26 22.29 4.56
CA GLY A 225 11.19 21.22 4.17
C GLY A 225 10.49 19.91 3.79
N GLN A 226 9.45 19.50 4.51
CA GLN A 226 8.66 18.30 4.17
C GLN A 226 7.89 18.46 2.85
N LYS A 227 7.32 19.65 2.62
CA LYS A 227 6.68 19.96 1.33
C LYS A 227 7.69 19.93 0.19
N LEU A 228 8.86 20.56 0.37
CA LEU A 228 9.94 20.58 -0.62
C LEU A 228 10.45 19.16 -0.92
N TYR A 229 10.66 18.33 0.11
CA TYR A 229 11.06 16.93 -0.05
C TYR A 229 10.14 16.19 -1.02
N GLN A 230 8.83 16.36 -0.87
CA GLN A 230 7.87 15.62 -1.68
C GLN A 230 7.86 16.07 -3.15
N TRP A 231 7.99 17.37 -3.38
CA TRP A 231 8.14 17.91 -4.73
C TRP A 231 9.48 17.52 -5.37
N ALA A 232 10.57 17.55 -4.59
CA ALA A 232 11.88 17.11 -5.03
C ALA A 232 11.89 15.62 -5.38
N ALA A 233 11.22 14.78 -4.59
CA ALA A 233 11.07 13.36 -4.89
C ALA A 233 10.36 13.14 -6.23
N LEU A 234 9.21 13.80 -6.48
CA LEU A 234 8.51 13.73 -7.76
C LEU A 234 9.38 14.22 -8.94
N GLY A 235 10.17 15.29 -8.73
CA GLY A 235 11.12 15.80 -9.73
C GLY A 235 12.25 14.81 -10.05
N ILE A 236 12.86 14.21 -9.03
CA ILE A 236 13.90 13.17 -9.18
C ILE A 236 13.33 11.96 -9.91
N LEU A 237 12.10 11.56 -9.58
CA LEU A 237 11.39 10.45 -10.24
C LEU A 237 11.15 10.74 -11.72
N ALA A 238 10.77 11.97 -12.06
CA ALA A 238 10.63 12.39 -13.45
C ALA A 238 11.97 12.26 -14.20
N VAL A 239 13.06 12.74 -13.62
CA VAL A 239 14.41 12.68 -14.22
C VAL A 239 14.90 11.24 -14.38
N VAL A 240 14.80 10.41 -13.33
CA VAL A 240 15.19 8.98 -13.38
C VAL A 240 14.31 8.23 -14.38
N GLY A 241 13.03 8.56 -14.44
CA GLY A 241 12.10 8.00 -15.41
C GLY A 241 12.48 8.31 -16.86
N VAL A 242 12.71 9.59 -17.18
CA VAL A 242 13.16 10.06 -18.50
C VAL A 242 14.45 9.36 -18.89
N ALA A 243 15.45 9.39 -18.00
CA ALA A 243 16.74 8.77 -18.24
C ALA A 243 16.64 7.25 -18.46
N GLY A 244 15.72 6.56 -17.78
CA GLY A 244 15.47 5.12 -17.99
C GLY A 244 14.76 4.78 -19.29
N VAL A 245 13.93 5.71 -19.78
CA VAL A 245 13.15 5.56 -21.02
C VAL A 245 13.98 5.93 -22.26
N ASP A 246 14.88 6.91 -22.17
CA ASP A 246 15.73 7.38 -23.27
C ASP A 246 17.05 6.62 -23.40
N ALA A 247 17.48 5.91 -22.36
CA ALA A 247 18.75 5.21 -22.39
C ALA A 247 18.62 3.83 -23.03
N GLY A 248 19.33 3.60 -24.14
CA GLY A 248 19.43 2.29 -24.78
C GLY A 248 20.07 1.23 -23.87
N GLY A 249 19.62 -0.02 -24.00
CA GLY A 249 20.18 -1.19 -23.33
C GLY A 249 19.27 -1.81 -22.26
N LYS A 250 19.25 -3.15 -22.20
CA LYS A 250 18.39 -3.95 -21.30
C LYS A 250 18.50 -3.53 -19.82
N LEU A 251 19.70 -3.24 -19.32
CA LEU A 251 19.92 -2.87 -17.92
C LEU A 251 19.21 -1.55 -17.54
N ARG A 252 19.26 -0.55 -18.43
CA ARG A 252 18.69 0.78 -18.21
C ARG A 252 17.17 0.77 -18.27
N CYS A 253 16.60 0.06 -19.24
CA CYS A 253 15.15 -0.06 -19.36
C CYS A 253 14.53 -0.84 -18.18
N GLN A 254 15.20 -1.88 -17.63
CA GLN A 254 14.62 -2.73 -16.59
C GLN A 254 14.83 -2.20 -15.15
N VAL A 255 15.98 -1.61 -14.85
CA VAL A 255 16.35 -1.24 -13.47
C VAL A 255 15.78 0.13 -13.08
N MET A 256 15.83 1.12 -13.97
CA MET A 256 15.47 2.50 -13.63
C MET A 256 13.99 2.68 -13.24
N PRO A 257 13.02 1.99 -13.87
CA PRO A 257 11.62 2.02 -13.42
C PRO A 257 11.41 1.42 -12.03
N ILE A 258 12.16 0.37 -11.68
CA ILE A 258 12.10 -0.25 -10.34
C ILE A 258 12.63 0.74 -9.30
N VAL A 259 13.77 1.39 -9.58
CA VAL A 259 14.36 2.40 -8.71
C VAL A 259 13.40 3.58 -8.55
N ALA A 260 12.78 4.04 -9.63
CA ALA A 260 11.76 5.09 -9.57
C ALA A 260 10.57 4.67 -8.70
N LEU A 261 10.00 3.48 -8.89
CA LEU A 261 8.92 3.00 -8.02
C LEU A 261 9.33 2.89 -6.55
N ALA A 262 10.56 2.46 -6.27
CA ALA A 262 11.05 2.33 -4.90
C ALA A 262 11.19 3.71 -4.23
N LEU A 263 11.79 4.68 -4.94
CA LEU A 263 11.92 6.06 -4.46
C LEU A 263 10.56 6.71 -4.25
N ASP A 264 9.62 6.47 -5.16
CA ASP A 264 8.24 6.96 -5.07
C ASP A 264 7.49 6.37 -3.88
N ALA A 265 7.55 5.05 -3.70
CA ALA A 265 6.91 4.37 -2.58
C ALA A 265 7.51 4.84 -1.24
N ALA A 266 8.84 4.96 -1.15
CA ALA A 266 9.51 5.47 0.04
C ALA A 266 9.06 6.91 0.37
N SER A 267 9.05 7.77 -0.63
CA SER A 267 8.60 9.16 -0.52
C SER A 267 7.15 9.26 -0.02
N LYS A 268 6.23 8.46 -0.57
CA LYS A 268 4.83 8.40 -0.12
C LYS A 268 4.70 7.92 1.32
N VAL A 269 5.44 6.89 1.70
CA VAL A 269 5.39 6.31 3.05
C VAL A 269 5.87 7.33 4.09
N LEU A 270 6.97 8.04 3.81
CA LEU A 270 7.49 9.09 4.69
C LEU A 270 6.52 10.27 4.82
N THR A 271 6.03 10.77 3.69
CA THR A 271 5.06 11.89 3.71
C THR A 271 3.77 11.49 4.41
N ARG A 272 3.28 10.27 4.22
CA ARG A 272 2.11 9.75 4.96
C ARG A 272 2.38 9.67 6.46
N HIS A 273 3.58 9.24 6.86
CA HIS A 273 3.98 9.19 8.26
C HIS A 273 3.97 10.59 8.88
N TRP A 274 4.57 11.59 8.21
CA TRP A 274 4.57 12.98 8.68
C TRP A 274 3.18 13.59 8.74
N ILE A 275 2.33 13.36 7.73
CA ILE A 275 0.93 13.81 7.77
C ILE A 275 0.25 13.24 9.01
N ARG A 276 0.34 11.93 9.24
CA ARG A 276 -0.26 11.30 10.42
C ARG A 276 0.28 11.90 11.70
N GLU A 277 1.60 11.90 11.88
CA GLU A 277 2.23 12.44 13.09
C GLU A 277 1.80 13.89 13.35
N SER A 278 1.83 14.75 12.32
CA SER A 278 1.44 16.16 12.45
C SER A 278 -0.01 16.40 12.83
N GLN A 279 -0.92 15.47 12.53
CA GLN A 279 -2.35 15.61 12.78
C GLN A 279 -2.77 15.10 14.16
N ILE A 280 -2.11 14.06 14.67
CA ILE A 280 -2.48 13.45 15.95
C ILE A 280 -1.41 13.62 17.04
N ARG A 281 -0.35 14.40 16.80
CA ARG A 281 0.79 14.54 17.72
C ARG A 281 0.40 14.89 19.14
N ASP A 282 -0.52 15.84 19.27
CA ASP A 282 -0.96 16.38 20.56
C ASP A 282 -1.85 15.39 21.32
N LEU A 283 -2.43 14.42 20.60
CA LEU A 283 -3.34 13.42 21.12
C LEU A 283 -2.65 12.07 21.35
N HIS A 284 -1.63 11.76 20.56
CA HIS A 284 -0.96 10.46 20.56
C HIS A 284 0.49 10.58 20.11
N ASN A 285 1.39 10.11 20.97
CA ASN A 285 2.81 10.11 20.70
C ASN A 285 3.40 8.72 20.91
N ILE A 286 3.94 8.14 19.83
CA ILE A 286 4.50 6.78 19.83
C ILE A 286 5.73 6.64 20.74
N TRP A 287 6.43 7.73 21.01
CA TRP A 287 7.68 7.74 21.78
C TRP A 287 7.43 7.71 23.29
N THR A 288 6.21 8.05 23.71
CA THR A 288 5.80 8.11 25.12
C THR A 288 4.71 7.07 25.42
N LEU A 289 4.52 6.08 24.55
CA LEU A 289 3.49 5.07 24.75
C LEU A 289 3.80 4.23 26.00
N PRO A 290 2.80 3.99 26.88
CA PRO A 290 2.93 2.99 27.92
C PRO A 290 2.98 1.61 27.25
N VAL A 291 4.17 1.04 27.14
CA VAL A 291 4.38 -0.25 26.46
C VAL A 291 4.94 -1.28 27.43
N GLN A 292 4.47 -2.52 27.28
CA GLN A 292 5.04 -3.68 27.94
C GLN A 292 5.78 -4.50 26.91
N ILE A 293 7.11 -4.42 26.92
CA ILE A 293 7.93 -5.18 25.96
C ILE A 293 7.94 -6.66 26.35
N GLN A 294 7.53 -7.51 25.42
CA GLN A 294 7.45 -8.97 25.56
C GLN A 294 8.44 -9.65 24.59
N PRO A 295 9.74 -9.69 24.93
CA PRO A 295 10.76 -10.23 24.03
C PRO A 295 10.62 -11.73 23.80
N SER A 296 9.91 -12.44 24.68
CA SER A 296 9.56 -13.85 24.50
C SER A 296 8.81 -14.10 23.18
N VAL A 297 7.96 -13.17 22.73
CA VAL A 297 7.23 -13.27 21.47
C VAL A 297 8.21 -13.26 20.28
N VAL A 298 9.24 -12.41 20.34
CA VAL A 298 10.29 -12.35 19.32
C VAL A 298 11.12 -13.63 19.35
N ALA A 299 11.49 -14.11 20.54
CA ALA A 299 12.26 -15.35 20.68
C ALA A 299 11.50 -16.56 20.12
N VAL A 300 10.20 -16.69 20.40
CA VAL A 300 9.35 -17.76 19.84
C VAL A 300 9.22 -17.63 18.33
N THR A 301 9.06 -16.40 17.81
CA THR A 301 8.97 -16.15 16.36
C THR A 301 10.27 -16.50 15.62
N ILE A 302 11.42 -16.08 16.16
CA ILE A 302 12.72 -16.41 15.58
C ILE A 302 12.98 -17.91 15.70
N GLY A 303 12.69 -18.51 16.86
CA GLY A 303 12.83 -19.95 17.08
C GLY A 303 11.97 -20.77 16.11
N SER A 304 10.70 -20.39 15.90
CA SER A 304 9.80 -21.05 14.96
C SER A 304 10.24 -20.87 13.51
N LEU A 305 10.74 -19.68 13.15
CA LEU A 305 11.29 -19.41 11.82
C LEU A 305 12.53 -20.26 11.53
N VAL A 306 13.48 -20.32 12.47
CA VAL A 306 14.69 -21.15 12.36
C VAL A 306 14.30 -22.63 12.24
N LEU A 307 13.36 -23.10 13.05
CA LEU A 307 12.84 -24.47 12.98
C LEU A 307 12.18 -24.75 11.62
N PHE A 308 11.33 -23.85 11.14
CA PHE A 308 10.64 -23.99 9.85
C PHE A 308 11.63 -24.04 8.68
N VAL A 309 12.59 -23.12 8.65
CA VAL A 309 13.65 -23.09 7.61
C VAL A 309 14.54 -24.33 7.72
N GLY A 310 14.92 -24.73 8.94
CA GLY A 310 15.71 -25.93 9.19
C GLY A 310 15.01 -27.20 8.71
N LEU A 311 13.71 -27.35 9.01
CA LEU A 311 12.89 -28.45 8.52
C LEU A 311 12.75 -28.42 6.99
N GLY A 312 12.52 -27.25 6.39
CA GLY A 312 12.45 -27.10 4.94
C GLY A 312 13.74 -27.49 4.24
N LEU A 313 14.90 -27.06 4.76
CA LEU A 313 16.22 -27.44 4.25
C LEU A 313 16.51 -28.92 4.45
N TRP A 314 16.10 -29.49 5.58
CA TRP A 314 16.21 -30.93 5.83
C TRP A 314 15.37 -31.73 4.85
N MET A 315 14.08 -31.40 4.67
CA MET A 315 13.19 -32.03 3.70
C MET A 315 13.73 -31.93 2.28
N TRP A 316 14.21 -30.73 1.88
CA TRP A 316 14.85 -30.53 0.58
C TRP A 316 16.04 -31.46 0.36
N ASN A 317 16.89 -31.60 1.38
CA ASN A 317 18.05 -32.49 1.32
C ASN A 317 17.66 -33.98 1.26
N VAL A 318 16.57 -34.39 1.93
CA VAL A 318 16.04 -35.76 1.85
C VAL A 318 15.51 -36.04 0.45
N VAL A 319 14.63 -35.19 -0.09
CA VAL A 319 14.07 -35.34 -1.45
C VAL A 319 15.18 -35.39 -2.51
N ARG A 320 16.18 -34.50 -2.39
CA ARG A 320 17.34 -34.48 -3.29
C ARG A 320 18.15 -35.78 -3.24
N LYS A 321 18.30 -36.39 -2.06
CA LYS A 321 19.04 -37.66 -1.89
C LYS A 321 18.26 -38.87 -2.40
N GLU A 322 16.94 -38.84 -2.30
CA GLU A 322 16.06 -39.95 -2.71
C GLU A 322 15.73 -39.94 -4.21
N GLY A 323 16.21 -38.94 -4.96
CA GLY A 323 16.04 -38.88 -6.42
C GLY A 323 14.58 -38.68 -6.88
N VAL A 324 13.70 -38.28 -5.96
CA VAL A 324 12.31 -37.95 -6.28
C VAL A 324 12.31 -36.64 -7.04
N ALA A 325 12.16 -36.70 -8.36
CA ALA A 325 12.01 -35.52 -9.20
C ALA A 325 10.69 -34.82 -8.83
N LEU A 326 10.81 -33.61 -8.28
CA LEU A 326 9.71 -32.66 -8.09
C LEU A 326 9.34 -31.98 -9.41
#